data_AF-A0A9W6XTD3-F1
#
_entry.id   AF-A0A9W6XTD3-F1
#
_cell.length_a   1.000
_cell.length_b   1.000
_cell.length_c   1.000
_cell.angle_alpha   90.00
_cell.angle_beta   90.00
_cell.angle_gamma   90.00
#
_symmetry.space_group_name_H-M   'P 1'
#
loop_
_entity.id
_entity.type
_entity.pdbx_description
1 polymer ?
#
loop_
_entity_poly.entity_id
_entity_poly.type
_entity_poly.pdbx_seq_one_letter_code
_entity_poly.pdbx_strand_id
1 'polypeptide(L)'
;MWCMRCQFSAKDLESRLRALKPTYGRDLARFPPCFFSTSTVTSPKMATLRLLVPNQAHKTIADIFSGVSAADVRQRAGKCDGNAGEMLPTAISNVVQMIGNVVLDDIFLDIGAGLGNVAAQFAAQTNARQCFGY
;
A
#
# COMPACT_ATOMS: atom_id res chain seq x y z
N MET A 1 -8.18 20.83 18.23
CA MET A 1 -7.05 19.91 18.50
C MET A 1 -7.69 18.64 19.07
N TRP A 2 -7.90 17.52 18.39
CA TRP A 2 -7.15 16.78 17.36
C TRP A 2 -8.06 16.24 16.23
N CYS A 3 -7.44 15.91 15.09
CA CYS A 3 -8.05 15.48 13.83
C CYS A 3 -8.36 13.97 13.84
N MET A 4 -9.65 13.61 13.81
CA MET A 4 -10.14 12.27 13.45
C MET A 4 -10.75 12.38 12.05
N ARG A 5 -10.06 11.92 11.00
CA ARG A 5 -10.68 11.84 9.69
C ARG A 5 -10.28 10.57 8.93
N CYS A 6 -10.88 9.47 9.36
CA CYS A 6 -11.27 8.35 8.51
C CYS A 6 -12.80 8.24 8.64
N GLN A 7 -13.51 7.96 7.55
CA GLN A 7 -14.99 8.06 7.40
C GLN A 7 -15.84 7.10 8.25
N PHE A 8 -15.30 6.51 9.30
CA PHE A 8 -16.06 5.72 10.25
C PHE A 8 -15.77 6.25 11.64
N SER A 9 -16.80 6.78 12.28
CA SER A 9 -16.68 7.21 13.67
C SER A 9 -16.41 5.99 14.55
N ALA A 10 -15.82 6.21 15.73
CA ALA A 10 -15.63 5.13 16.70
C ALA A 10 -16.96 4.40 17.02
N LYS A 11 -18.10 5.11 16.94
CA LYS A 11 -19.44 4.56 17.10
C LYS A 11 -19.84 3.62 15.95
N ASP A 12 -19.44 3.90 14.72
CA ASP A 12 -19.74 3.03 13.57
C ASP A 12 -18.95 1.72 13.68
N LEU A 13 -17.69 1.80 14.10
CA LEU A 13 -16.87 0.62 14.37
C LEU A 13 -17.44 -0.19 15.54
N GLU A 14 -17.83 0.47 16.63
CA GLU A 14 -18.45 -0.18 17.79
C GLU A 14 -19.76 -0.88 17.40
N SER A 15 -20.61 -0.22 16.60
CA SER A 15 -21.88 -0.78 16.13
C SER A 15 -21.67 -2.03 15.28
N ARG A 16 -20.68 -2.01 14.39
CA ARG A 16 -20.31 -3.18 13.57
C ARG A 16 -19.76 -4.32 14.41
N LEU A 17 -18.88 -4.04 15.38
CA LEU A 17 -18.34 -5.06 16.27
C LEU A 17 -19.45 -5.66 17.16
N ARG A 18 -20.40 -4.85 17.64
CA ARG A 18 -21.56 -5.31 18.40
C ARG A 18 -22.48 -6.19 17.57
N ALA A 19 -22.65 -5.92 16.28
CA ALA A 19 -23.43 -6.74 15.36
C ALA A 19 -22.75 -8.08 15.00
N LEU A 20 -21.42 -8.10 14.90
CA LEU A 20 -20.65 -9.28 14.48
C LEU A 20 -20.32 -10.24 15.64
N LYS A 21 -20.18 -9.72 16.86
CA LYS A 21 -19.81 -10.51 18.05
C LYS A 21 -20.79 -11.65 18.41
N PRO A 22 -22.12 -11.52 18.24
CA PRO A 22 -23.05 -12.63 18.45
C PRO A 22 -22.85 -13.77 17.45
N THR A 23 -22.50 -13.46 16.20
CA THR A 23 -22.39 -14.44 15.11
C THR A 23 -21.05 -15.16 15.11
N TYR A 24 -19.95 -14.44 15.36
CA TYR A 24 -18.59 -14.97 15.19
C TYR A 24 -17.78 -15.00 16.50
N GLY A 25 -18.29 -14.38 17.57
CA GLY A 25 -17.61 -14.36 18.87
C GLY A 25 -16.42 -13.40 18.90
N ARG A 26 -15.41 -13.75 19.71
CA ARG A 26 -14.14 -13.00 19.84
C ARG A 26 -12.99 -13.62 19.04
N ASP A 27 -13.25 -14.73 18.36
CA ASP A 27 -12.25 -15.51 17.65
C ASP A 27 -12.29 -15.13 16.17
N LEU A 28 -11.21 -14.53 15.68
CA LEU A 28 -11.07 -14.11 14.29
C LEU A 28 -11.12 -15.30 13.32
N ALA A 29 -10.76 -16.51 13.77
CA ALA A 29 -10.81 -17.71 12.93
C ALA A 29 -12.24 -18.17 12.60
N ARG A 30 -13.25 -17.68 13.34
CA ARG A 30 -14.67 -17.99 13.09
C ARG A 30 -15.33 -17.09 12.06
N PHE A 31 -14.68 -16.00 11.67
CA PHE A 31 -15.22 -15.10 10.67
C PHE A 31 -15.15 -15.75 9.27
N PRO A 32 -16.13 -15.50 8.38
CA PRO A 32 -16.11 -16.07 7.05
C PRO A 32 -14.83 -15.65 6.30
N PRO A 33 -14.14 -16.57 5.60
CA PRO A 33 -12.89 -16.27 4.90
C PRO A 33 -13.00 -15.11 3.89
N CYS A 34 -14.19 -14.85 3.35
CA CYS A 34 -14.46 -13.74 2.43
C CYS A 34 -14.35 -12.35 3.08
N PHE A 35 -14.39 -12.23 4.42
CA PHE A 35 -14.06 -10.97 5.10
C PHE A 35 -12.57 -10.64 5.03
N PHE A 36 -11.73 -11.66 4.86
CA PHE A 36 -10.28 -11.51 4.85
C PHE A 36 -9.68 -11.72 3.47
N SER A 37 -10.51 -11.76 2.41
CA SER A 37 -10.17 -12.04 1.01
C SER A 37 -8.67 -11.99 0.77
N THR A 38 -8.01 -13.12 0.99
CA THR A 38 -6.65 -13.31 0.54
C THR A 38 -6.80 -13.47 -0.96
N SER A 39 -6.58 -12.38 -1.69
CA SER A 39 -6.30 -12.46 -3.11
C SER A 39 -5.20 -13.51 -3.25
N THR A 40 -5.54 -14.68 -3.77
CA THR A 40 -4.54 -15.65 -4.19
C THR A 40 -3.83 -14.98 -5.34
N VAL A 41 -2.76 -14.25 -5.02
CA VAL A 41 -1.83 -13.73 -6.01
C VAL A 41 -1.28 -14.97 -6.66
N THR A 42 -1.76 -15.28 -7.86
CA THR A 42 -1.11 -16.23 -8.75
C THR A 42 0.32 -15.74 -8.88
N SER A 43 1.26 -16.38 -8.18
CA SER A 43 2.67 -16.04 -8.26
C SER A 43 3.03 -16.06 -9.74
N PRO A 44 3.33 -14.89 -10.36
CA PRO A 44 3.79 -14.90 -11.74
C PRO A 44 5.01 -15.81 -11.76
N LYS A 45 5.09 -16.73 -12.74
CA LYS A 45 6.31 -17.50 -13.01
C LYS A 45 7.45 -16.50 -12.95
N MET A 46 8.40 -16.70 -12.04
CA MET A 46 9.53 -15.80 -11.81
C MET A 46 10.28 -15.60 -13.13
N ALA A 47 9.87 -14.61 -13.91
CA ALA A 47 10.81 -13.89 -14.74
C ALA A 47 11.82 -13.34 -13.76
N THR A 48 13.10 -13.61 -13.99
CA THR A 48 14.18 -13.00 -13.24
C THR A 48 14.05 -11.48 -13.42
N LEU A 49 13.30 -10.82 -12.53
CA LEU A 49 13.14 -9.38 -12.53
C LEU A 49 14.52 -8.84 -12.17
N ARG A 50 15.19 -8.25 -13.16
CA ARG A 50 16.43 -7.52 -12.88
C ARG A 50 16.04 -6.31 -12.05
N LEU A 51 16.56 -6.25 -10.82
CA LEU A 51 16.38 -5.08 -9.97
C LEU A 51 16.91 -3.85 -10.70
N LEU A 52 16.11 -2.79 -10.67
CA LEU A 52 16.44 -1.55 -11.33
C LEU A 52 17.33 -0.70 -10.42
N VAL A 53 18.40 -0.17 -10.99
CA VAL A 53 19.16 0.92 -10.36
C VAL A 53 18.29 2.17 -10.24
N PRO A 54 18.54 3.09 -9.29
CA PRO A 54 17.66 4.23 -9.00
C PRO A 54 17.18 5.01 -10.23
N ASN A 55 18.11 5.41 -11.11
CA ASN A 55 17.76 6.19 -12.32
C ASN A 55 16.83 5.44 -13.27
N GLN A 56 16.97 4.11 -13.36
CA GLN A 56 16.10 3.29 -14.20
C GLN A 56 14.74 3.09 -13.53
N ALA A 57 14.71 2.89 -12.21
CA ALA A 57 13.48 2.80 -11.43
C ALA A 57 12.67 4.09 -11.55
N HIS A 58 13.29 5.27 -11.40
CA HIS A 58 12.62 6.57 -11.50
C HIS A 58 11.94 6.75 -12.85
N LYS A 59 12.65 6.44 -13.95
CA LYS A 59 12.11 6.52 -15.31
C LYS A 59 10.95 5.54 -15.50
N THR A 60 11.15 4.28 -15.14
CA THR A 60 10.11 3.25 -15.29
C THR A 60 8.85 3.59 -14.49
N ILE A 61 8.99 4.12 -13.27
CA ILE A 61 7.84 4.56 -12.46
C ILE A 61 7.16 5.76 -13.08
N ALA A 62 7.92 6.76 -13.57
CA ALA A 62 7.34 7.89 -14.29
C ALA A 62 6.58 7.44 -15.55
N ASP A 63 7.08 6.44 -16.28
CA ASP A 63 6.42 5.90 -17.46
C ASP A 63 5.13 5.14 -17.09
N ILE A 64 5.16 4.31 -16.05
CA ILE A 64 3.98 3.55 -15.55
C ILE A 64 2.85 4.51 -15.16
N PHE A 65 3.18 5.60 -14.46
CA PHE A 65 2.21 6.57 -13.97
C PHE A 65 2.04 7.78 -14.91
N SER A 66 2.59 7.74 -16.13
CA SER A 66 2.54 8.86 -17.08
C SER A 66 1.13 9.30 -17.46
N GLY A 67 0.16 8.38 -17.39
CA GLY A 67 -1.25 8.66 -17.63
C GLY A 67 -2.00 9.27 -16.44
N VAL A 68 -1.36 9.40 -15.28
CA VAL A 68 -1.99 9.97 -14.08
C VAL A 68 -1.81 11.48 -14.06
N SER A 69 -2.91 12.21 -14.06
CA SER A 69 -2.91 13.67 -14.00
C SER A 69 -3.05 14.19 -12.57
N ALA A 70 -2.73 15.46 -12.36
CA ALA A 70 -2.97 16.11 -11.07
C ALA A 70 -4.46 16.10 -10.68
N ALA A 71 -5.39 16.03 -11.64
CA ALA A 71 -6.82 15.94 -11.35
C ALA A 71 -7.20 14.56 -10.77
N ASP A 72 -6.46 13.51 -11.12
CA ASP A 72 -6.69 12.15 -10.63
C ASP A 72 -6.18 11.97 -9.18
N VAL A 73 -5.24 12.82 -8.75
CA VAL A 73 -4.59 12.75 -7.43
C VAL A 73 -5.12 13.80 -6.46
N ARG A 74 -5.44 14.99 -6.94
CA ARG A 74 -5.83 16.11 -6.08
C ARG A 74 -7.22 15.89 -5.52
N GLN A 75 -7.29 15.83 -4.19
CA GLN A 75 -8.56 15.91 -3.50
C GLN A 75 -9.12 17.33 -3.48
N ARG A 76 -10.44 17.46 -3.37
CA ARG A 76 -11.09 18.76 -3.18
C ARG A 76 -10.61 19.39 -1.87
N ALA A 77 -10.28 20.68 -1.93
CA ALA A 77 -9.85 21.46 -0.78
C ALA A 77 -10.83 21.30 0.41
N GLY A 78 -10.28 21.03 1.60
CA GLY A 78 -11.07 20.84 2.83
C GLY A 78 -11.37 19.39 3.21
N LYS A 79 -11.03 18.40 2.35
CA LYS A 79 -10.86 16.98 2.74
C LYS A 79 -9.43 16.80 3.28
N CYS A 80 -9.25 16.15 4.43
CA CYS A 80 -7.91 15.91 5.00
C CYS A 80 -7.58 14.41 4.96
N ASP A 81 -8.37 13.62 4.25
CA ASP A 81 -8.47 12.17 4.35
C ASP A 81 -8.09 11.62 2.98
N GLY A 82 -6.88 11.08 2.84
CA GLY A 82 -6.34 10.64 1.55
C GLY A 82 -5.62 11.71 0.75
N ASN A 83 -5.08 12.74 1.40
CA ASN A 83 -4.04 13.57 0.79
C ASN A 83 -2.87 12.66 0.42
N ALA A 84 -2.69 12.39 -0.87
CA ALA A 84 -1.49 11.72 -1.35
C ALA A 84 -0.32 12.69 -1.15
N GLY A 85 0.47 12.46 -0.09
CA GLY A 85 1.79 13.06 0.02
C GLY A 85 2.67 12.43 -1.05
N GLU A 86 3.07 13.22 -2.05
CA GLU A 86 3.92 12.69 -3.12
C GLU A 86 5.33 12.48 -2.55
N MET A 87 5.75 11.22 -2.46
CA MET A 87 7.15 10.90 -2.21
C MET A 87 7.89 10.88 -3.55
N LEU A 88 8.90 11.76 -3.67
CA LEU A 88 9.73 11.81 -4.86
C LEU A 88 10.48 10.47 -5.06
N PRO A 89 10.70 10.03 -6.31
CA PRO A 89 11.43 8.80 -6.59
C PRO A 89 12.80 8.73 -5.92
N THR A 90 13.51 9.85 -5.84
CA THR A 90 14.81 9.94 -5.14
C THR A 90 14.68 9.65 -3.64
N ALA A 91 13.64 10.15 -2.99
CA ALA A 91 13.40 9.90 -1.58
C ALA A 91 13.11 8.41 -1.32
N ILE A 92 12.35 7.76 -2.21
CA ILE A 92 12.08 6.32 -2.13
C ILE A 92 13.39 5.51 -2.27
N SER A 93 14.25 5.85 -3.22
CA SER A 93 15.55 5.18 -3.37
C SER A 93 16.46 5.36 -2.15
N ASN A 94 16.42 6.52 -1.51
CA ASN A 94 17.17 6.74 -0.26
C ASN A 94 16.65 5.86 0.88
N VAL A 95 15.32 5.68 0.97
CA VAL A 95 14.70 4.77 1.95
C VAL A 95 15.12 3.32 1.69
N VAL A 96 15.09 2.86 0.42
CA VAL A 96 15.57 1.53 0.04
C VAL A 96 17.03 1.33 0.46
N GLN A 97 17.89 2.31 0.19
CA GLN A 97 19.30 2.26 0.59
C GLN A 97 19.47 2.22 2.12
N MET A 98 18.65 2.97 2.85
CA MET A 98 18.68 3.02 4.31
C MET A 98 18.23 1.70 4.96
N ILE A 99 17.23 1.03 4.38
CA ILE A 99 16.79 -0.30 4.81
C ILE A 99 17.90 -1.34 4.57
N GLY A 100 18.66 -1.17 3.48
CA GLY A 100 19.80 -2.02 3.17
C GLY A 100 19.40 -3.30 2.47
N ASN A 101 19.94 -4.44 2.92
CA ASN A 101 19.75 -5.71 2.22
C ASN A 101 18.35 -6.30 2.47
N VAL A 102 17.50 -6.21 1.45
CA VAL A 102 16.17 -6.84 1.40
C VAL A 102 16.27 -8.15 0.63
N VAL A 103 15.78 -9.23 1.23
CA VAL A 103 15.87 -10.61 0.72
C VAL A 103 14.52 -11.16 0.27
N LEU A 104 14.53 -12.31 -0.42
CA LEU A 104 13.36 -12.94 -1.05
C LEU A 104 12.25 -13.42 -0.10
N ASP A 105 12.47 -13.38 1.21
CA ASP A 105 11.44 -13.70 2.20
C ASP A 105 10.78 -12.45 2.81
N ASP A 106 11.33 -11.27 2.53
CA ASP A 106 10.82 -10.01 3.06
C ASP A 106 9.53 -9.59 2.37
N ILE A 107 8.65 -8.95 3.13
CA ILE A 107 7.39 -8.37 2.66
C ILE A 107 7.42 -6.88 2.94
N PHE A 108 7.13 -6.07 1.93
CA PHE A 108 6.96 -4.63 2.06
C PHE A 108 5.48 -4.26 2.13
N LEU A 109 5.14 -3.33 3.04
CA LEU A 109 3.79 -2.84 3.25
C LEU A 109 3.80 -1.31 3.26
N ASP A 110 3.09 -0.71 2.31
CA ASP A 110 2.87 0.73 2.20
C ASP A 110 1.47 1.07 2.72
N ILE A 111 1.40 1.80 3.83
CA ILE A 111 0.15 2.21 4.48
C ILE A 111 -0.19 3.63 4.05
N GLY A 112 -1.33 3.82 3.40
CA GLY A 112 -1.68 5.09 2.75
C GLY A 112 -1.02 5.21 1.39
N ALA A 113 -0.97 4.10 0.64
CA ALA A 113 -0.16 3.97 -0.58
C ALA A 113 -0.56 4.93 -1.71
N GLY A 114 -1.77 5.50 -1.66
CA GLY A 114 -2.28 6.40 -2.69
C GLY A 114 -2.30 5.69 -4.05
N LEU A 115 -1.47 6.15 -4.99
CA LEU A 115 -1.32 5.52 -6.31
C LEU A 115 -0.43 4.27 -6.31
N GLY A 116 0.31 4.02 -5.22
CA GLY A 116 1.23 2.90 -5.09
C GLY A 116 2.59 3.12 -5.76
N ASN A 117 2.99 4.37 -6.03
CA ASN A 117 4.29 4.68 -6.61
C ASN A 117 5.46 4.25 -5.71
N VAL A 118 5.30 4.36 -4.38
CA VAL A 118 6.29 3.90 -3.40
C VAL A 118 6.44 2.38 -3.44
N ALA A 119 5.35 1.64 -3.28
CA ALA A 119 5.36 0.17 -3.34
C ALA A 119 5.88 -0.37 -4.67
N ALA A 120 5.49 0.25 -5.80
CA ALA A 120 5.96 -0.14 -7.13
C ALA A 120 7.47 0.09 -7.30
N GLN A 121 7.98 1.23 -6.84
CA GLN A 121 9.41 1.51 -6.92
C GLN A 121 10.21 0.62 -5.97
N PHE A 122 9.70 0.35 -4.76
CA PHE A 122 10.32 -0.57 -3.82
C PHE A 122 10.44 -1.98 -4.40
N ALA A 123 9.36 -2.49 -5.02
CA ALA A 123 9.35 -3.78 -5.70
C ALA A 123 10.35 -3.84 -6.86
N ALA A 124 10.52 -2.74 -7.60
CA ALA A 124 11.45 -2.67 -8.72
C ALA A 124 12.93 -2.62 -8.28
N GLN A 125 13.22 -2.16 -7.07
CA GLN A 125 14.59 -1.92 -6.59
C GLN A 125 15.08 -2.97 -5.57
N THR A 126 14.22 -3.87 -5.08
CA THR A 126 14.54 -4.81 -4.00
C THR A 126 14.11 -6.24 -4.32
N ASN A 127 14.67 -7.21 -3.61
CA ASN A 127 14.25 -8.61 -3.72
C ASN A 127 13.03 -8.95 -2.85
N ALA A 128 12.27 -7.97 -2.36
CA ALA A 128 11.10 -8.29 -1.53
C ALA A 128 10.16 -9.25 -2.28
N ARG A 129 9.68 -10.28 -1.58
CA ARG A 129 8.78 -11.29 -2.17
C ARG A 129 7.50 -10.67 -2.68
N GLN A 130 6.96 -9.75 -1.89
CA GLN A 130 5.68 -9.11 -2.09
C GLN A 130 5.74 -7.67 -1.58
N CYS A 131 5.13 -6.76 -2.32
CA CYS A 131 4.92 -5.38 -1.94
C CYS A 131 3.42 -5.09 -1.99
N PHE A 132 2.84 -4.64 -0.89
CA PHE A 132 1.42 -4.32 -0.77
C PHE A 132 1.21 -2.81 -0.53
N GLY A 133 0.08 -2.28 -1.00
CA GLY A 133 -0.36 -0.92 -0.71
C GLY A 133 -1.83 -0.91 -0.26
N TYR A 134 -2.13 -0.22 0.85
CA TYR A 134 -3.47 -0.08 1.42
C TYR A 134 -3.88 1.39 1.59
#